data_AF-A0A851GP35-F1
#
_entry.id   AF-A0A851GP35-F1
#
_cell.length_a   1.000
_cell.length_b   1.000
_cell.length_c   1.000
_cell.angle_alpha   90.00
_cell.angle_beta   90.00
_cell.angle_gamma   90.00
#
_symmetry.space_group_name_H-M   'P 1'
#
loop_
_entity.id
_entity.type
_entity.pdbx_description
1 polymer ?
#
loop_
_entity_poly.entity_id
_entity_poly.type
_entity_poly.pdbx_seq_one_letter_code
_entity_poly.pdbx_strand_id
1 'polypeptide(L)' 'MKEKPTEQVTITLPSDLYQQLRSQAHRNHLCLADYIRKKVEPHITSPSLGKLPLREIIARTTPHSIPPDARLDFYT' A
#
# COMPACT_ATOMS: atom_id res chain seq x y z
N MET A 1 -26.97 14.04 -9.02
CA MET A 1 -25.57 13.53 -8.95
C MET A 1 -25.16 13.61 -7.48
N LYS A 2 -24.77 12.49 -6.85
CA LYS A 2 -24.41 12.46 -5.41
C LYS A 2 -23.00 13.00 -5.26
N GLU A 3 -22.87 14.23 -4.76
CA GLU A 3 -21.59 14.78 -4.33
C GLU A 3 -21.07 13.92 -3.17
N LYS A 4 -19.92 13.26 -3.36
CA LYS A 4 -19.25 12.57 -2.25
C LYS A 4 -18.78 13.64 -1.27
N PRO A 5 -19.05 13.52 0.04
CA PRO A 5 -18.50 14.46 1.01
C PRO A 5 -16.98 14.38 0.91
N THR A 6 -16.34 15.52 0.60
CA THR A 6 -14.89 15.61 0.59
C THR A 6 -14.48 15.68 2.06
N GLU A 7 -14.15 14.53 2.65
CA GLU A 7 -13.63 14.47 4.01
C GLU A 7 -12.37 15.33 4.09
N GLN A 8 -12.44 16.41 4.87
CA GLN A 8 -11.32 17.31 5.08
C GLN A 8 -10.43 16.72 6.18
N VAL A 9 -9.32 16.11 5.79
CA VAL A 9 -8.30 15.64 6.73
C VAL A 9 -7.35 16.80 7.04
N THR A 10 -7.35 17.24 8.30
CA THR A 10 -6.35 18.20 8.78
C THR A 10 -5.14 17.43 9.29
N ILE A 11 -3.95 17.74 8.77
CA ILE A 11 -2.70 17.08 9.14
C ILE A 11 -1.79 18.11 9.80
N THR A 12 -1.33 17.82 11.01
CA THR A 12 -0.30 18.61 11.69
C THR A 12 1.07 18.05 11.33
N LEU A 13 1.94 18.92 10.84
CA LEU A 13 3.31 18.56 10.43
C LEU A 13 4.31 19.39 11.23
N PRO A 14 5.49 18.84 11.57
CA PRO A 14 6.61 19.64 12.07
C PRO A 14 6.98 20.75 11.08
N SER A 15 7.42 21.91 11.60
CA SER A 15 7.73 23.11 10.82
C SER A 15 8.68 22.83 9.65
N ASP A 16 9.73 22.07 9.93
CA ASP A 16 10.82 21.84 8.97
C ASP A 16 10.33 20.98 7.80
N LEU A 17 9.55 19.95 8.10
CA LEU A 17 8.94 19.08 7.10
C LEU A 17 7.88 19.81 6.27
N TYR A 18 7.10 20.69 6.90
CA TYR A 18 6.16 21.56 6.19
C TYR A 18 6.88 22.47 5.18
N GLN A 19 7.97 23.12 5.59
CA GLN A 19 8.74 24.01 4.71
C GLN A 19 9.38 23.27 3.54
N GLN A 20 9.91 22.07 3.79
CA GLN A 20 10.46 21.21 2.74
C GLN A 20 9.39 20.81 1.72
N LEU A 21 8.24 20.31 2.18
CA LEU A 21 7.15 19.92 1.29
C LEU A 21 6.60 21.12 0.50
N ARG A 22 6.47 22.29 1.14
CA ARG A 22 6.02 23.52 0.47
C ARG A 22 6.99 23.95 -0.64
N SER A 23 8.29 23.88 -0.37
CA SER A 23 9.33 24.20 -1.35
C SER A 23 9.30 23.24 -2.54
N GLN A 24 9.11 21.95 -2.28
CA GLN A 24 8.97 20.93 -3.32
C GLN A 24 7.69 21.11 -4.14
N ALA A 25 6.56 21.43 -3.51
CA ALA A 25 5.31 21.69 -4.20
C ALA A 25 5.44 22.90 -5.15
N HIS A 26 6.09 23.97 -4.68
CA HIS A 26 6.36 25.16 -5.50
C HIS A 26 7.23 24.86 -6.72
N ARG A 27 8.29 24.06 -6.56
CA ARG A 27 9.15 23.62 -7.68
C ARG A 27 8.39 22.81 -8.73
N ASN A 28 7.35 22.09 -8.31
CA ASN A 28 6.49 21.33 -9.20
C ASN A 28 5.29 22.14 -9.73
N HIS A 29 5.21 23.44 -9.44
CA HIS A 29 4.06 24.30 -9.77
C HIS A 29 2.72 23.74 -9.26
N LEU A 30 2.74 23.03 -8.14
CA LEU A 30 1.57 22.42 -7.52
C LEU A 30 1.25 23.09 -6.17
N CYS A 31 -0.03 23.10 -5.82
CA CYS A 31 -0.46 23.38 -4.46
C CYS A 31 0.04 22.28 -3.53
N LEU A 32 0.37 22.63 -2.29
CA LEU A 32 0.89 21.67 -1.31
C LEU A 32 -0.08 20.49 -1.08
N ALA A 33 -1.39 20.76 -1.04
CA ALA A 33 -2.41 19.73 -0.89
C ALA A 33 -2.39 18.72 -2.04
N ASP A 34 -2.30 19.19 -3.28
CA ASP A 34 -2.25 18.33 -4.48
C ASP A 34 -0.93 17.56 -4.57
N TYR A 35 0.17 18.21 -4.17
CA TYR A 35 1.47 17.55 -4.07
C TYR A 35 1.45 16.40 -3.06
N ILE A 36 0.85 16.62 -1.88
CA ILE A 36 0.68 15.57 -0.85
C ILE A 36 -0.25 14.47 -1.37
N ARG A 37 -1.38 14.81 -1.98
CA ARG A 37 -2.31 13.81 -2.55
C ARG A 37 -1.61 12.90 -3.54
N LYS A 38 -0.86 13.46 -4.50
CA LYS A 38 -0.12 12.68 -5.49
C LYS A 38 0.95 11.78 -4.88
N LYS A 39 1.54 12.18 -3.75
CA LYS A 39 2.54 11.38 -3.03
C LYS A 39 1.92 10.25 -2.19
N VAL A 40 0.72 10.47 -1.66
CA VAL A 40 0.02 9.54 -0.76
C VAL A 40 -0.91 8.59 -1.53
N GLU A 41 -1.27 8.93 -2.76
CA GLU A 41 -2.07 8.06 -3.61
C GLU A 41 -1.35 6.71 -3.78
N PRO A 42 -1.96 5.60 -3.32
CA PRO A 42 -1.32 4.30 -3.42
C PRO A 42 -1.13 3.96 -4.90
N HIS A 43 0.10 3.72 -5.32
CA HIS A 43 0.38 3.06 -6.59
C HIS A 43 -0.16 1.63 -6.52
N ILE A 44 -1.43 1.44 -6.87
CA ILE A 44 -2.05 0.10 -7.00
C ILE A 44 -1.51 -0.54 -8.29
N THR A 45 -0.21 -0.83 -8.32
CA THR A 45 0.46 -1.48 -9.47
C THR A 45 0.64 -2.98 -9.29
N SER A 46 0.30 -3.54 -8.14
CA SER A 46 0.39 -4.99 -7.91
C SER A 46 -0.99 -5.64 -7.99
N PRO A 47 -1.17 -6.69 -8.83
CA PRO A 47 -2.44 -7.41 -8.88
C PRO A 47 -2.74 -8.01 -7.50
N SER A 48 -3.97 -7.79 -7.03
CA SER A 48 -4.50 -8.41 -5.80
C SER A 48 -4.29 -9.92 -5.86
N LEU A 49 -3.78 -10.50 -4.76
CA LEU A 49 -3.54 -11.95 -4.62
C LEU A 49 -4.78 -12.79 -4.97
N GLY A 50 -5.99 -12.23 -4.82
CA GLY A 50 -7.25 -12.89 -5.20
C GLY A 50 -7.47 -13.07 -6.71
N LYS A 51 -6.60 -12.51 -7.56
CA LYS A 51 -6.65 -12.68 -9.02
C LYS A 51 -5.59 -13.66 -9.56
N LEU A 52 -4.73 -14.22 -8.70
CA LEU A 52 -3.70 -15.16 -9.12
C LEU A 52 -4.28 -16.58 -9.22
N PRO A 53 -3.84 -17.40 -10.20
CA PRO A 53 -4.24 -18.79 -10.26
C PRO A 53 -3.77 -19.54 -9.01
N LEU A 54 -4.61 -20.46 -8.51
CA LEU A 54 -4.36 -21.22 -7.28
C LEU A 54 -2.97 -21.85 -7.20
N ARG A 55 -2.43 -22.31 -8.34
CA ARG A 55 -1.09 -22.88 -8.43
C ARG A 55 0.01 -21.90 -8.01
N GLU A 56 -0.12 -20.63 -8.39
CA GLU A 56 0.84 -19.58 -8.01
C GLU A 56 0.72 -19.20 -6.54
N ILE A 57 -0.50 -19.18 -6.01
CA ILE A 57 -0.75 -18.93 -4.59
C ILE A 57 -0.06 -20.02 -3.77
N ILE A 58 -0.31 -21.29 -4.09
CA ILE A 58 0.30 -22.43 -3.38
C ILE A 58 1.82 -22.36 -3.49
N ALA A 59 2.40 -22.14 -4.67
CA ALA A 59 3.85 -22.07 -4.83
C ALA A 59 4.50 -20.96 -3.99
N ARG A 60 3.81 -19.83 -3.80
CA ARG A 60 4.30 -18.70 -2.98
C ARG A 60 4.06 -18.90 -1.49
N THR A 61 3.13 -19.77 -1.09
CA THR A 61 2.77 -20.00 0.32
C THR A 61 3.24 -21.35 0.87
N THR A 62 3.70 -22.28 0.03
CA THR A 62 4.28 -23.54 0.52
C THR A 62 5.75 -23.35 0.94
N PRO A 63 6.10 -23.63 2.20
CA PRO A 63 7.49 -23.60 2.65
C PRO A 63 8.26 -24.74 1.96
N HIS A 64 9.41 -24.42 1.36
CA HIS A 64 10.19 -25.33 0.51
C HIS A 64 10.99 -26.40 1.29
N SER A 65 10.83 -26.46 2.62
CA SER A 65 11.61 -27.32 3.50
C SER A 65 10.69 -27.92 4.56
N ILE A 66 10.05 -29.02 4.22
CA ILE A 66 9.51 -29.94 5.22
C ILE A 66 10.07 -31.32 4.87
N PRO A 67 10.89 -31.95 5.73
CA PRO A 67 11.39 -33.30 5.49
C PRO A 67 10.23 -34.31 5.49
N PRO A 68 10.35 -35.43 4.75
CA PRO A 68 9.26 -36.37 4.53
C PRO A 68 8.71 -37.06 5.80
N ASP A 69 9.43 -36.94 6.93
CA ASP A 69 9.05 -37.47 8.26
C ASP A 69 8.14 -36.55 9.08
N ALA A 70 7.86 -35.32 8.63
CA ALA A 70 6.89 -34.44 9.28
C ALA A 70 5.48 -34.66 8.75
N ARG A 71 5.12 -35.91 8.44
CA ARG A 71 3.71 -36.27 8.26
C ARG A 71 3.05 -36.13 9.63
N LEU A 72 2.13 -35.17 9.75
CA LEU A 72 1.19 -35.20 10.87
C LEU A 72 0.41 -36.52 10.75
N ASP A 73 0.72 -37.48 11.61
CA ASP A 73 -0.12 -38.65 11.78
C ASP A 73 -1.39 -38.19 12.50
N PHE A 74 -2.49 -38.08 11.75
CA PHE A 74 -3.78 -37.56 12.23
C PHE A 74 -4.58 -38.57 13.07
N TYR A 75 -3.95 -39.61 13.62
CA TYR A 75 -4.62 -40.62 14.45
C TYR A 75 -3.75 -41.07 15.63
N THR A 76 -3.78 -40.30 16.70
CA THR A 76 -3.74 -40.78 18.09
C THR A 76 -4.73 -39.97 18.91
#